data_AF-A0A1H8UCS7-F1
#
_entry.id   AF-A0A1H8UCS7-F1
#
_cell.length_a   1.000
_cell.length_b   1.000
_cell.length_c   1.000
_cell.angle_alpha   90.00
_cell.angle_beta   90.00
_cell.angle_gamma   90.00
#
_symmetry.space_group_name_H-M   'P 1'
#
loop_
_entity.id
_entity.type
_entity.pdbx_description
1 polymer ?
#
loop_
_entity_poly.entity_id
_entity_poly.type
_entity_poly.pdbx_seq_one_letter_code
_entity_poly.pdbx_strand_id
1 'polypeptide(L)'
;MKAFLMYRDRDFNLQQALPANADDLVQDLELTTLFQTMASGDQFLFDVARKSLLCGTDDIDTILYRQAILKDCLNNPAVVRKMYLIVTEAMEEKKKKLYFSIFGRYPAGILYSAREALQLFLARLKQLKQLADEYAGNFESEGFRVLFAMLRQELADDYFALVQEHLRHLQFRSGVLVSAALGKGNEGTGYTLHKVQDKKQSWLERLFAQ
;
A
#
# COMPACT_ATOMS: atom_id res chain seq x y z
N MET A 1 2.44 -6.31 4.42
CA MET A 1 1.00 -6.58 4.64
C MET A 1 0.42 -7.30 3.45
N LYS A 2 -0.25 -8.44 3.67
CA LYS A 2 -0.94 -9.24 2.65
C LYS A 2 -2.34 -9.54 3.17
N ALA A 3 -3.36 -9.51 2.31
CA ALA A 3 -4.74 -9.54 2.79
C ALA A 3 -5.25 -10.96 3.11
N PHE A 4 -4.71 -11.99 2.44
CA PHE A 4 -5.08 -13.41 2.63
C PHE A 4 -6.60 -13.69 2.60
N LEU A 5 -7.38 -12.92 1.83
CA LEU A 5 -8.84 -13.11 1.77
C LEU A 5 -9.31 -14.19 0.78
N MET A 6 -8.44 -14.63 -0.13
CA MET A 6 -8.79 -15.69 -1.12
C MET A 6 -8.17 -17.04 -0.77
N TYR A 7 -7.10 -17.04 0.02
CA TYR A 7 -6.38 -18.21 0.53
C TYR A 7 -5.74 -17.84 1.87
N ARG A 8 -5.63 -18.79 2.79
CA ARG A 8 -5.08 -18.58 4.15
C ARG A 8 -3.59 -18.27 4.18
N ASP A 9 -2.84 -18.88 3.26
CA ASP A 9 -1.39 -19.02 3.31
C ASP A 9 -0.66 -18.37 2.13
N ARG A 10 -1.41 -17.81 1.17
CA ARG A 10 -0.84 -17.24 -0.06
C ARG A 10 -1.68 -16.12 -0.65
N ASP A 11 -1.04 -15.30 -1.49
CA ASP A 11 -1.74 -14.27 -2.25
C ASP A 11 -2.54 -14.86 -3.42
N PHE A 12 -3.59 -14.13 -3.81
CA PHE A 12 -4.30 -14.41 -5.06
C PHE A 12 -3.44 -14.00 -6.26
N ASN A 13 -3.06 -14.97 -7.10
CA ASN A 13 -2.20 -14.72 -8.25
C ASN A 13 -3.01 -14.33 -9.49
N LEU A 14 -3.13 -13.02 -9.74
CA LEU A 14 -3.76 -12.49 -10.96
C LEU A 14 -2.96 -12.79 -12.24
N GLN A 15 -1.69 -13.15 -12.14
CA GLN A 15 -0.81 -13.42 -13.27
C GLN A 15 -0.70 -14.91 -13.61
N GLN A 16 -1.41 -15.79 -12.89
CA GLN A 16 -1.39 -17.23 -13.21
C GLN A 16 -1.97 -17.50 -14.59
N ALA A 17 -1.43 -18.50 -15.29
CA ALA A 17 -1.98 -18.95 -16.56
C ALA A 17 -3.41 -19.48 -16.36
N LEU A 18 -4.26 -19.27 -17.36
CA LEU A 18 -5.59 -19.87 -17.38
C LEU A 18 -5.51 -21.33 -17.81
N PRO A 19 -6.49 -22.18 -17.41
CA PRO A 19 -6.62 -23.52 -17.95
C PRO A 19 -6.76 -23.50 -19.47
N ALA A 20 -6.36 -24.60 -20.12
CA ALA A 20 -6.38 -24.70 -21.58
C ALA A 20 -7.80 -24.53 -22.18
N ASN A 21 -8.82 -24.99 -21.46
CA ASN A 21 -10.23 -24.91 -21.86
C ASN A 21 -10.94 -23.61 -21.41
N ALA A 22 -10.19 -22.59 -20.98
CA ALA A 22 -10.77 -21.37 -20.44
C ALA A 22 -11.61 -20.60 -21.45
N ASP A 23 -11.15 -20.51 -22.71
CA ASP A 23 -11.87 -19.75 -23.74
C ASP A 23 -13.18 -20.47 -24.15
N ASP A 24 -13.13 -21.80 -24.28
CA ASP A 24 -14.32 -22.64 -24.51
C ASP A 24 -15.34 -22.47 -23.38
N LEU A 25 -14.90 -22.51 -22.12
CA LEU A 25 -15.79 -22.30 -20.96
C LEU A 25 -16.42 -20.91 -20.94
N VAL A 26 -15.65 -19.87 -21.30
CA VAL A 26 -16.17 -18.50 -21.36
C VAL A 26 -17.24 -18.37 -22.43
N GLN A 27 -17.03 -18.99 -23.59
CA GLN A 27 -17.97 -18.98 -24.70
C GLN A 27 -19.22 -19.82 -24.39
N ASP A 28 -19.05 -21.09 -24.01
CA ASP A 28 -20.15 -22.04 -23.81
C ASP A 28 -21.12 -21.61 -22.70
N LEU A 29 -20.61 -20.96 -21.66
CA LEU A 29 -21.41 -20.50 -20.52
C LEU A 29 -21.69 -18.99 -20.54
N GLU A 30 -21.31 -18.30 -21.62
CA GLU A 30 -21.43 -16.84 -21.78
C GLU A 30 -20.96 -16.03 -20.55
N LEU A 31 -19.83 -16.45 -19.98
CA LEU A 31 -19.31 -15.92 -18.71
C LEU A 31 -18.90 -14.45 -18.80
N THR A 32 -18.65 -13.94 -20.01
CA THR A 32 -18.33 -12.53 -20.23
C THR A 32 -19.40 -11.61 -19.64
N THR A 33 -20.68 -11.95 -19.82
CA THR A 33 -21.81 -11.16 -19.29
C THR A 33 -21.82 -11.16 -17.76
N LEU A 34 -21.52 -12.30 -17.14
CA LEU A 34 -21.41 -12.44 -15.70
C LEU A 34 -20.25 -11.59 -15.16
N PHE A 35 -19.07 -11.68 -15.76
CA PHE A 35 -17.90 -10.89 -15.36
C PHE A 35 -18.15 -9.38 -15.46
N GLN A 36 -18.76 -8.92 -16.55
CA GLN A 36 -19.12 -7.51 -16.74
C GLN A 36 -20.09 -7.02 -15.66
N THR A 37 -21.08 -7.85 -15.32
CA THR A 37 -22.08 -7.53 -14.30
C THR A 37 -21.46 -7.48 -12.91
N MET A 38 -20.60 -8.45 -12.56
CA MET A 38 -19.87 -8.47 -11.29
C MET A 38 -18.92 -7.28 -11.15
N ALA A 39 -18.29 -6.88 -12.25
CA ALA A 39 -17.34 -5.77 -12.28
C ALA A 39 -18.01 -4.40 -12.17
N SER A 40 -19.23 -4.24 -12.69
CA SER A 40 -19.94 -2.96 -12.73
C SER A 40 -19.08 -1.82 -13.33
N GLY A 41 -18.31 -2.13 -14.37
CA GLY A 41 -17.40 -1.19 -15.04
C GLY A 41 -16.00 -1.07 -14.42
N ASP A 42 -15.71 -1.75 -13.31
CA ASP A 42 -14.37 -1.78 -12.71
C ASP A 42 -13.51 -2.89 -13.34
N GLN A 43 -12.49 -2.48 -14.12
CA GLN A 43 -11.60 -3.40 -14.81
C GLN A 43 -10.84 -4.34 -13.86
N PHE A 44 -10.45 -3.87 -12.67
CA PHE A 44 -9.74 -4.70 -11.72
C PHE A 44 -10.66 -5.80 -11.17
N LEU A 45 -11.91 -5.47 -10.83
CA LEU A 45 -12.89 -6.46 -10.40
C LEU A 45 -13.26 -7.44 -11.53
N PHE A 46 -13.31 -6.98 -12.79
CA PHE A 46 -13.49 -7.85 -13.95
C PHE A 46 -12.39 -8.91 -14.03
N ASP A 47 -11.13 -8.49 -13.94
CA ASP A 47 -9.98 -9.40 -14.04
C ASP A 47 -9.93 -10.38 -12.86
N VAL A 48 -10.27 -9.93 -11.65
CA VAL A 48 -10.39 -10.79 -10.46
C VAL A 48 -11.53 -11.80 -10.61
N ALA A 49 -12.71 -11.38 -11.07
CA ALA A 49 -13.86 -12.27 -11.27
C ALA A 49 -13.54 -13.34 -12.32
N ARG A 50 -13.01 -12.93 -13.48
CA ARG A 50 -12.59 -13.85 -14.54
C ARG A 50 -11.55 -14.85 -14.05
N LYS A 51 -10.51 -14.38 -13.37
CA LYS A 51 -9.43 -15.26 -12.89
C LYS A 51 -9.90 -16.22 -11.80
N SER A 52 -10.71 -15.74 -10.86
CA SER A 52 -11.17 -16.55 -9.73
C SER A 52 -12.14 -17.65 -10.15
N LEU A 53 -13.00 -17.38 -11.13
CA LEU A 53 -13.96 -18.36 -11.63
C LEU A 53 -13.27 -19.42 -12.51
N LEU A 54 -12.40 -19.00 -13.44
CA LEU A 54 -11.75 -19.91 -14.38
C LEU A 54 -10.63 -20.74 -13.74
N CYS A 55 -9.96 -20.21 -12.72
CA CYS A 55 -8.95 -20.94 -11.94
C CYS A 55 -9.53 -21.39 -10.59
N GLY A 56 -10.70 -22.05 -10.64
CA GLY A 56 -11.36 -22.60 -9.47
C GLY A 56 -10.50 -23.59 -8.69
N THR A 57 -10.99 -24.01 -7.53
CA THR A 57 -10.32 -24.98 -6.66
C THR A 57 -11.34 -26.04 -6.24
N ASP A 58 -10.88 -27.27 -6.12
CA ASP A 58 -11.60 -28.44 -5.61
C ASP A 58 -11.34 -28.69 -4.11
N ASP A 59 -10.42 -27.93 -3.50
CA ASP A 59 -10.12 -28.00 -2.08
C ASP A 59 -11.26 -27.43 -1.24
N ILE A 60 -11.90 -28.31 -0.48
CA ILE A 60 -13.06 -28.00 0.37
C ILE A 60 -12.71 -26.94 1.41
N ASP A 61 -11.51 -27.01 2.01
CA ASP A 61 -11.10 -26.08 3.06
C ASP A 61 -10.93 -24.66 2.54
N THR A 62 -10.40 -24.50 1.32
CA THR A 62 -10.33 -23.22 0.62
C THR A 62 -11.73 -22.71 0.23
N ILE A 63 -12.62 -23.59 -0.23
CA ILE A 63 -14.00 -23.20 -0.57
C ILE A 63 -14.73 -22.66 0.67
N LEU A 64 -14.69 -23.39 1.78
CA LEU A 64 -15.32 -22.99 3.03
C LEU A 64 -14.74 -21.68 3.58
N TYR A 65 -13.42 -21.49 3.46
CA TYR A 65 -12.75 -20.24 3.84
C TYR A 65 -13.28 -19.04 3.05
N ARG A 66 -13.36 -19.17 1.71
CA ARG A 66 -13.89 -18.11 0.85
C ARG A 66 -15.36 -17.83 1.12
N GLN A 67 -16.16 -18.86 1.40
CA GLN A 67 -17.57 -18.69 1.74
C GLN A 67 -17.76 -17.95 3.07
N ALA A 68 -16.93 -18.24 4.08
CA ALA A 68 -16.95 -17.49 5.34
C ALA A 68 -16.64 -15.99 5.13
N ILE A 69 -15.65 -15.69 4.28
CA ILE A 69 -15.28 -14.31 3.93
C ILE A 69 -16.39 -13.63 3.14
N LEU A 70 -17.00 -14.33 2.17
CA LEU A 70 -18.14 -13.81 1.41
C LEU A 70 -19.33 -13.50 2.33
N LYS A 71 -19.63 -14.38 3.30
CA LYS A 71 -20.69 -14.15 4.30
C LYS A 71 -20.45 -12.85 5.07
N ASP A 72 -19.22 -12.62 5.53
CA ASP A 72 -18.83 -11.37 6.18
C ASP A 72 -18.99 -10.15 5.26
N CYS A 73 -18.59 -10.26 3.99
CA CYS A 73 -18.78 -9.20 3.00
C CYS A 73 -20.24 -8.86 2.77
N LEU A 74 -21.11 -9.88 2.73
CA LEU A 74 -22.56 -9.71 2.57
C LEU A 74 -23.22 -9.12 3.81
N ASN A 75 -22.72 -9.44 5.00
CA ASN A 75 -23.19 -8.86 6.26
C ASN A 75 -22.72 -7.41 6.46
N ASN A 76 -21.55 -7.05 5.93
CA ASN A 76 -20.91 -5.74 6.12
C ASN A 76 -20.57 -5.02 4.79
N PRO A 77 -21.50 -4.91 3.83
CA PRO A 77 -21.18 -4.48 2.47
C PRO A 77 -20.69 -3.03 2.40
N ALA A 78 -21.22 -2.15 3.26
CA ALA A 78 -20.81 -0.75 3.32
C ALA A 78 -19.33 -0.60 3.74
N VAL A 79 -18.90 -1.38 4.74
CA VAL A 79 -17.52 -1.33 5.25
C VAL A 79 -16.56 -1.85 4.19
N VAL A 80 -16.87 -3.00 3.57
CA VAL A 80 -16.01 -3.60 2.53
C VAL A 80 -15.88 -2.68 1.32
N ARG A 81 -16.98 -2.08 0.85
CA ARG A 81 -16.95 -1.09 -0.24
C ARG A 81 -16.12 0.13 0.13
N LYS A 82 -16.21 0.62 1.37
CA LYS A 82 -15.41 1.75 1.86
C LYS A 82 -13.92 1.40 1.90
N MET A 83 -13.55 0.19 2.33
CA MET A 83 -12.16 -0.29 2.28
C MET A 83 -11.64 -0.31 0.84
N TYR A 84 -12.43 -0.87 -0.10
CA TYR A 84 -12.08 -0.90 -1.51
C TYR A 84 -11.86 0.52 -2.06
N LEU A 85 -12.80 1.43 -1.78
CA LEU A 85 -12.73 2.83 -2.21
C LEU A 85 -11.48 3.55 -1.70
N ILE A 86 -11.10 3.37 -0.41
CA ILE A 86 -9.89 3.99 0.13
C ILE A 86 -8.64 3.55 -0.65
N VAL A 87 -8.56 2.26 -1.01
CA VAL A 87 -7.42 1.71 -1.75
C VAL A 87 -7.41 2.22 -3.19
N THR A 88 -8.55 2.23 -3.88
CA THR A 88 -8.63 2.68 -5.27
C THR A 88 -8.38 4.19 -5.38
N GLU A 89 -8.94 5.00 -4.49
CA GLU A 89 -8.66 6.44 -4.40
C GLU A 89 -7.17 6.71 -4.18
N ALA A 90 -6.51 5.94 -3.29
CA ALA A 90 -5.08 6.07 -3.06
C ALA A 90 -4.27 5.83 -4.35
N MET A 91 -4.65 4.80 -5.12
CA MET A 91 -3.99 4.45 -6.37
C MET A 91 -4.23 5.47 -7.47
N GLU A 92 -5.44 6.02 -7.57
CA GLU A 92 -5.75 7.10 -8.50
C GLU A 92 -5.04 8.41 -8.15
N GLU A 93 -5.05 8.82 -6.89
CA GLU A 93 -4.35 10.03 -6.43
C GLU A 93 -2.85 9.91 -6.64
N LYS A 94 -2.28 8.72 -6.37
CA LYS A 94 -0.88 8.42 -6.69
C LYS A 94 -0.63 8.62 -8.18
N LYS A 95 -1.46 8.04 -9.04
CA LYS A 95 -1.32 8.19 -10.50
C LYS A 95 -1.35 9.66 -10.89
N LYS A 96 -2.31 10.45 -10.38
CA LYS A 96 -2.44 11.89 -10.66
C LYS A 96 -1.20 12.67 -10.19
N LYS A 97 -0.76 12.51 -8.93
CA LYS A 97 0.35 13.29 -8.34
C LYS A 97 1.72 12.89 -8.89
N LEU A 98 1.97 11.58 -9.06
CA LEU A 98 3.28 11.10 -9.53
C LEU A 98 3.47 11.28 -11.03
N TYR A 99 2.40 11.41 -11.83
CA TYR A 99 2.53 11.73 -13.26
C TYR A 99 3.25 13.08 -13.48
N PHE A 100 3.02 14.06 -12.61
CA PHE A 100 3.73 15.35 -12.64
C PHE A 100 5.15 15.29 -12.05
N SER A 101 5.48 14.23 -11.32
CA SER A 101 6.82 14.05 -10.72
C SER A 101 7.88 13.61 -11.75
N ILE A 102 7.46 13.17 -12.94
CA ILE A 102 8.35 12.70 -14.02
C ILE A 102 9.19 13.86 -14.61
N PHE A 103 8.76 15.11 -14.40
CA PHE A 103 9.47 16.32 -14.87
C PHE A 103 10.65 16.74 -13.97
N GLY A 104 10.85 16.10 -12.81
CA GLY A 104 11.87 16.46 -11.82
C GLY A 104 13.00 15.43 -11.68
N ARG A 105 13.74 15.13 -12.75
CA ARG A 105 14.88 14.19 -12.72
C ARG A 105 16.15 14.77 -12.05
N TYR A 106 16.02 15.35 -10.87
CA TYR A 106 17.13 15.80 -10.04
C TYR A 106 16.89 15.43 -8.57
N PRO A 107 17.93 15.32 -7.73
CA PRO A 107 17.82 14.72 -6.39
C PRO A 107 16.73 15.32 -5.49
N ALA A 108 16.61 16.66 -5.45
CA ALA A 108 15.61 17.33 -4.64
C ALA A 108 14.17 17.12 -5.17
N GLY A 109 13.98 17.06 -6.49
CA GLY A 109 12.70 16.71 -7.11
C GLY A 109 12.27 15.28 -6.78
N ILE A 110 13.19 14.31 -6.89
CA ILE A 110 12.94 12.90 -6.53
C ILE A 110 12.52 12.78 -5.06
N LEU A 111 13.25 13.46 -4.16
CA LEU A 111 12.94 13.43 -2.73
C LEU A 111 11.58 14.04 -2.43
N TYR A 112 11.26 15.18 -3.04
CA TYR A 112 9.97 15.84 -2.89
C TYR A 112 8.83 14.89 -3.28
N SER A 113 8.91 14.31 -4.48
CA SER A 113 7.90 13.39 -5.00
C SER A 113 7.76 12.11 -4.16
N ALA A 114 8.88 11.55 -3.69
CA ALA A 114 8.86 10.38 -2.81
C ALA A 114 8.17 10.70 -1.47
N ARG A 115 8.45 11.87 -0.89
CA ARG A 115 7.82 12.32 0.36
C ARG A 115 6.32 12.57 0.17
N GLU A 116 5.90 13.21 -0.91
CA GLU A 116 4.48 13.40 -1.21
C GLU A 116 3.74 12.07 -1.38
N ALA A 117 4.34 11.11 -2.09
CA ALA A 117 3.76 9.78 -2.25
C ALA A 117 3.61 9.06 -0.90
N LEU A 118 4.63 9.13 -0.04
CA LEU A 118 4.56 8.55 1.31
C LEU A 118 3.47 9.22 2.16
N GLN A 119 3.38 10.55 2.15
CA GLN A 119 2.34 11.28 2.89
C GLN A 119 0.93 10.89 2.43
N LEU A 120 0.74 10.75 1.11
CA LEU A 120 -0.51 10.29 0.52
C LEU A 120 -0.90 8.91 1.05
N PHE A 121 0.01 7.93 0.95
CA PHE A 121 -0.26 6.57 1.38
C PHE A 121 -0.49 6.47 2.88
N LEU A 122 0.27 7.19 3.71
CA LEU A 122 0.07 7.19 5.16
C LEU A 122 -1.31 7.69 5.54
N ALA A 123 -1.82 8.74 4.88
CA ALA A 123 -3.17 9.22 5.12
C ALA A 123 -4.23 8.14 4.81
N ARG A 124 -4.08 7.43 3.69
CA ARG A 124 -5.00 6.37 3.26
C ARG A 124 -4.89 5.11 4.13
N LEU A 125 -3.68 4.73 4.53
CA LEU A 125 -3.45 3.64 5.48
C LEU A 125 -4.04 3.95 6.86
N LYS A 126 -3.97 5.20 7.32
CA LYS A 126 -4.62 5.63 8.57
C LYS A 126 -6.14 5.48 8.50
N GLN A 127 -6.76 5.82 7.37
CA GLN A 127 -8.20 5.59 7.16
C GLN A 127 -8.56 4.09 7.19
N LEU A 128 -7.74 3.22 6.59
CA LEU A 128 -7.94 1.77 6.66
C LEU A 128 -7.81 1.25 8.09
N LYS A 129 -6.80 1.70 8.84
CA LYS A 129 -6.67 1.36 10.26
C LYS A 129 -7.90 1.79 11.06
N GLN A 130 -8.41 3.01 10.85
CA GLN A 130 -9.59 3.49 11.55
C GLN A 130 -10.81 2.59 11.30
N LEU A 131 -11.01 2.11 10.07
CA LEU A 131 -12.06 1.12 9.79
C LEU A 131 -11.84 -0.20 10.53
N ALA A 132 -10.60 -0.68 10.62
CA ALA A 132 -10.28 -1.86 11.40
C ALA A 132 -10.59 -1.64 12.89
N ASP A 133 -10.20 -0.48 13.44
CA ASP A 133 -10.45 -0.11 14.84
C ASP A 133 -11.95 -0.05 15.15
N GLU A 134 -12.74 0.54 14.26
CA GLU A 134 -14.19 0.75 14.46
C GLU A 134 -15.03 -0.51 14.18
N TYR A 135 -14.73 -1.27 13.14
CA TYR A 135 -15.64 -2.30 12.62
C TYR A 135 -15.15 -3.75 12.78
N ALA A 136 -13.92 -4.02 13.24
CA ALA A 136 -13.42 -5.39 13.30
C ALA A 136 -14.29 -6.36 14.12
N GLY A 137 -15.01 -5.85 15.12
CA GLY A 137 -15.95 -6.65 15.92
C GLY A 137 -17.16 -7.18 15.14
N ASN A 138 -17.45 -6.63 13.96
CA ASN A 138 -18.59 -7.00 13.13
C ASN A 138 -18.27 -8.13 12.14
N PHE A 139 -17.03 -8.61 12.13
CA PHE A 139 -16.55 -9.64 11.19
C PHE A 139 -16.18 -10.92 11.93
N GLU A 140 -16.68 -12.05 11.45
CA GLU A 140 -16.54 -13.34 12.12
C GLU A 140 -15.52 -14.25 11.43
N SER A 141 -15.29 -14.07 10.13
CA SER A 141 -14.40 -14.91 9.35
C SER A 141 -12.95 -14.78 9.81
N GLU A 142 -12.25 -15.91 9.76
CA GLU A 142 -10.82 -15.99 10.05
C GLU A 142 -10.03 -14.95 9.22
N GLY A 143 -10.32 -14.82 7.92
CA GLY A 143 -9.60 -13.92 7.02
C GLY A 143 -9.73 -12.44 7.40
N PHE A 144 -10.94 -11.95 7.69
CA PHE A 144 -11.11 -10.55 8.11
C PHE A 144 -10.52 -10.29 9.50
N ARG A 145 -10.61 -11.25 10.43
CA ARG A 145 -9.96 -11.13 11.75
C ARG A 145 -8.44 -10.99 11.61
N VAL A 146 -7.81 -11.82 10.78
CA VAL A 146 -6.38 -11.75 10.49
C VAL A 146 -6.02 -10.42 9.81
N LEU A 147 -6.79 -10.00 8.81
CA LEU A 147 -6.56 -8.72 8.12
C LEU A 147 -6.63 -7.53 9.08
N PHE A 148 -7.68 -7.43 9.90
CA PHE A 148 -7.81 -6.31 10.84
C PHE A 148 -6.76 -6.34 11.94
N ALA A 149 -6.42 -7.51 12.47
CA ALA A 149 -5.32 -7.64 13.42
C ALA A 149 -3.99 -7.16 12.80
N MET A 150 -3.69 -7.56 11.57
CA MET A 150 -2.50 -7.12 10.83
C MET A 150 -2.49 -5.60 10.63
N LEU A 151 -3.61 -5.01 10.20
CA LEU A 151 -3.71 -3.55 10.03
C LEU A 151 -3.48 -2.81 11.35
N ARG A 152 -3.98 -3.32 12.48
CA ARG A 152 -3.77 -2.71 13.80
C ARG A 152 -2.33 -2.81 14.27
N GLN A 153 -1.69 -3.96 14.06
CA GLN A 153 -0.33 -4.23 14.49
C GLN A 153 0.71 -3.48 13.65
N GLU A 154 0.58 -3.53 12.33
CA GLU A 154 1.56 -2.95 11.39
C GLU A 154 1.44 -1.43 11.26
N LEU A 155 0.26 -0.86 11.59
CA LEU A 155 -0.01 0.57 11.48
C LEU A 155 -0.25 1.21 12.85
N ALA A 156 0.48 0.77 13.88
CA ALA A 156 0.38 1.34 15.21
C ALA A 156 0.72 2.86 15.23
N ASP A 157 0.22 3.57 16.25
CA ASP A 157 0.33 5.03 16.31
C ASP A 157 1.79 5.50 16.43
N ASP A 158 2.64 4.71 17.08
CA ASP A 158 4.09 4.92 17.16
C ASP A 158 4.77 4.80 15.79
N TYR A 159 4.37 3.85 14.96
CA TYR A 159 4.82 3.75 13.57
C TYR A 159 4.45 5.01 12.78
N PHE A 160 3.20 5.47 12.87
CA PHE A 160 2.79 6.71 12.20
C PHE A 160 3.59 7.93 12.68
N ALA A 161 3.83 8.04 13.99
CA ALA A 161 4.63 9.13 14.56
C ALA A 161 6.07 9.10 14.05
N LEU A 162 6.70 7.91 14.04
CA LEU A 162 8.07 7.72 13.56
C LEU A 162 8.21 8.13 12.09
N VAL A 163 7.30 7.66 11.22
CA VAL A 163 7.37 7.99 9.79
C VAL A 163 7.11 9.49 9.56
N GLN A 164 6.20 10.11 10.30
CA GLN A 164 5.97 11.56 10.23
C GLN A 164 7.22 12.36 10.64
N GLU A 165 7.93 11.94 11.67
CA GLU A 165 9.21 12.55 12.08
C GLU A 165 10.25 12.45 10.97
N HIS A 166 10.41 11.27 10.36
CA HIS A 166 11.31 11.09 9.22
C HIS A 166 10.93 11.98 8.03
N LEU A 167 9.64 12.05 7.68
CA LEU A 167 9.14 12.91 6.60
C LEU A 167 9.36 14.40 6.88
N ARG A 168 9.37 14.82 8.15
CA ARG A 168 9.73 16.17 8.58
C ARG A 168 11.23 16.43 8.38
N HIS A 169 12.10 15.52 8.81
CA HIS A 169 13.56 15.67 8.65
C HIS A 169 13.97 15.71 7.18
N LEU A 170 13.36 14.88 6.33
CA LEU A 170 13.62 14.84 4.89
C LEU A 170 13.11 16.08 4.13
N GLN A 171 12.49 17.06 4.81
CA GLN A 171 12.23 18.38 4.21
C GLN A 171 13.49 19.21 4.07
N PHE A 172 14.53 18.94 4.87
CA PHE A 172 15.76 19.73 4.90
C PHE A 172 15.52 21.24 4.98
N ARG A 173 14.53 21.69 5.78
CA ARG A 173 14.19 23.11 5.92
C ARG A 173 15.37 23.97 6.37
N SER A 174 16.31 23.36 7.10
CA SER A 174 17.54 24.00 7.60
C SER A 174 18.78 23.66 6.78
N GLY A 175 18.61 23.13 5.56
CA GLY A 175 19.69 22.62 4.72
C GLY A 175 20.10 21.18 5.04
N VAL A 176 21.18 20.73 4.43
CA VAL A 176 21.78 19.40 4.60
C VAL A 176 23.19 19.53 5.18
N LEU A 177 23.55 18.63 6.09
CA LEU A 177 24.93 18.48 6.56
C LEU A 177 25.57 17.33 5.81
N VAL A 178 26.61 17.62 5.02
CA VAL A 178 27.31 16.64 4.18
C VAL A 178 28.80 16.75 4.44
N SER A 179 29.47 15.61 4.65
CA SER A 179 30.93 15.53 4.60
C SER A 179 31.38 14.96 3.26
N ALA A 180 32.53 15.41 2.77
CA ALA A 180 33.20 14.86 1.60
C ALA A 180 34.72 14.85 1.85
N ALA A 181 35.43 13.98 1.14
CA ALA A 181 36.89 13.96 1.06
C ALA A 181 37.35 14.60 -0.26
N LEU A 182 38.61 15.04 -0.31
CA LEU A 182 39.23 15.52 -1.54
C LEU A 182 39.73 14.33 -2.38
N GLY A 183 39.21 14.22 -3.59
CA GLY A 183 39.61 13.28 -4.61
C GLY A 183 40.67 13.84 -5.55
N LYS A 184 40.91 13.14 -6.67
CA LYS A 184 41.90 13.54 -7.66
C LYS A 184 41.48 14.86 -8.32
N GLY A 185 42.37 15.84 -8.38
CA GLY A 185 42.06 17.15 -8.94
C GLY A 185 41.19 18.04 -8.04
N ASN A 186 41.18 17.78 -6.72
CA ASN A 186 40.40 18.52 -5.72
C ASN A 186 38.87 18.42 -5.90
N GLU A 187 38.38 17.42 -6.62
CA GLU A 187 36.95 17.11 -6.67
C GLU A 187 36.48 16.51 -5.33
N GLY A 188 35.22 16.73 -4.96
CA GLY A 188 34.63 16.08 -3.80
C GLY A 188 34.35 14.60 -4.07
N THR A 189 34.76 13.73 -3.16
CA THR A 189 34.46 12.29 -3.19
C THR A 189 33.97 11.80 -1.83
N GLY A 190 33.33 10.63 -1.77
CA GLY A 190 32.88 10.03 -0.51
C GLY A 190 31.81 10.84 0.23
N TYR A 191 30.89 11.47 -0.50
CA TYR A 191 29.79 12.26 0.09
C TYR A 191 28.98 11.42 1.09
N THR A 192 28.89 11.90 2.34
CA THR A 192 28.10 11.27 3.42
C THR A 192 27.11 12.28 3.98
N LEU A 193 25.82 11.94 3.96
CA LEU A 193 24.76 12.75 4.54
C LEU A 193 24.65 12.47 6.05
N HIS A 194 24.75 13.52 6.86
CA HIS A 194 24.68 13.43 8.31
C HIS A 194 23.29 13.83 8.83
N LYS A 195 22.82 13.12 9.85
CA LYS A 195 21.62 13.53 10.59
C LYS A 195 21.95 14.78 11.40
N VAL A 196 21.34 15.91 11.06
CA VAL A 196 21.44 17.14 11.86
C VAL A 196 20.74 16.89 13.19
N GLN A 197 21.46 17.01 14.31
CA GLN A 197 20.84 16.99 15.62
C GLN A 197 20.06 18.30 15.80
N ASP A 198 18.77 18.21 16.15
CA ASP A 198 17.86 19.34 16.45
C ASP A 198 18.27 20.13 17.72
N LYS A 199 19.50 19.95 18.22
CA LYS A 199 20.05 20.78 19.29
C LYS A 199 20.29 22.18 18.72
N LYS A 200 19.48 23.14 19.18
CA LYS A 200 19.74 24.59 19.11
C LYS A 200 20.99 24.93 19.93
N GLN A 201 22.16 24.41 19.56
CA GLN A 201 23.40 24.88 20.13
C GLN A 201 23.81 26.12 19.33
N SER A 202 24.02 27.23 20.05
CA SER A 202 24.55 28.44 19.45
C SER A 202 25.89 28.13 18.77
N TRP A 203 26.24 28.88 17.72
CA TRP A 203 27.50 28.68 17.01
C TRP A 203 28.74 28.73 17.94
N LEU A 204 28.63 29.47 19.05
CA LEU A 204 29.61 29.54 20.13
C LEU A 204 29.70 28.21 20.90
N GLU A 205 28.58 27.61 21.27
CA GLU A 205 28.57 26.31 21.97
C GLU A 205 29.18 25.18 21.13
N ARG A 206 29.10 25.24 19.80
CA ARG A 206 29.73 24.26 18.91
C ARG A 206 31.25 24.38 18.81
N LEU A 207 31.80 25.57 19.04
CA LEU A 207 33.25 25.82 19.01
C LEU A 207 33.92 25.58 20.37
N PHE A 208 33.17 25.68 21.47
CA PHE A 208 33.68 25.56 22.84
C PHE A 208 33.24 24.29 23.59
N ALA A 209 32.46 23.39 22.97
CA ALA A 209 32.20 22.06 23.51
C ALA A 209 33.40 21.13 23.21
N GLN A 210 34.36 21.10 24.12
CA GLN A 210 35.32 20.00 24.28
C GLN A 210 34.65 18.80 24.95
#